data_AF-A0A3N5VLQ3-F1
#
_entry.id   AF-A0A3N5VLQ3-F1
#
_cell.length_a   1.000
_cell.length_b   1.000
_cell.length_c   1.000
_cell.angle_alpha   90.00
_cell.angle_beta   90.00
_cell.angle_gamma   90.00
#
_symmetry.space_group_name_H-M   'P 1'
#
loop_
_entity.id
_entity.type
_entity.pdbx_description
1 polymer ?
#
loop_
_entity_poly.entity_id
_entity_poly.type
_entity_poly.pdbx_seq_one_letter_code
_entity_poly.pdbx_strand_id
1 'polypeptide(L)'
;MKVLREGFSTERIRNQSENARALSDEKTAQQRVEEIDAEVGTLILPEDLLAQEKTVQGLVEELGSVLKAQKDLPRVQGQMLETNHAAKGILAEIRPDLSIESAGVLRLTVDRIDRIRHLADEHAKLTVRRQSAAEKVSENSRKLAEAQGNLGSLPEAKDVSELERSVVIVRKRGDLQKAYADVKHAAKAAQEDTQPALKALPFWSGTLEALEILPIPPEKTVDEFEESFDAADDSLRKAREGLSETKGKIEEIDGNLRTLKLLGEPPTEEDLTAARAHRERGWSLVRSAWLEGKRDEAAEAVLDPPLPLEQAYEKSVLKADGVADRMRREAESVAHKAELLAARKLQKARAEDLSREMGLLEGKRQDLNKDWMGRWAPPGIIPLPPREMRAWTSSARELIRRAAEIRKLEGQASKIAEEIEEGRGLLVNRLAALGEITCPKKLSLELILLRAEEVVRSEKDLKIKRESLHKEIDEAIKGNAKAVEEERKINEAFVLLKQGWDAALEEVSAGLPISAATVFLDRCSALAKKLDDAEKDKGRIEAMRRDIQEFEKKVAGFTGRYTPD
;
A
#
# COMPACT_ATOMS: atom_id res chain seq x y z
N MET A 1 -43.53 -183.04 -97.03
CA MET A 1 -44.60 -183.17 -96.03
C MET A 1 -44.24 -182.28 -94.84
N LYS A 2 -45.15 -181.38 -94.44
CA LYS A 2 -45.36 -180.88 -93.06
C LYS A 2 -44.24 -180.00 -92.43
N VAL A 3 -44.47 -178.87 -91.74
CA VAL A 3 -45.67 -178.21 -91.17
C VAL A 3 -45.33 -176.71 -91.02
N LEU A 4 -46.19 -175.79 -91.46
CA LEU A 4 -46.14 -174.40 -91.00
C LEU A 4 -46.73 -174.35 -89.58
N ARG A 5 -46.01 -173.75 -88.62
CA ARG A 5 -46.46 -173.63 -87.22
C ARG A 5 -47.87 -173.04 -87.15
N GLU A 6 -48.72 -173.67 -86.32
CA GLU A 6 -49.96 -173.05 -85.85
C GLU A 6 -49.63 -171.68 -85.25
N GLY A 7 -50.25 -170.62 -85.79
CA GLY A 7 -50.04 -169.22 -85.38
C GLY A 7 -49.36 -168.30 -86.41
N PHE A 8 -48.80 -168.82 -87.51
CA PHE A 8 -48.08 -168.01 -88.51
C PHE A 8 -48.96 -166.92 -89.18
N SER A 9 -50.25 -167.21 -89.42
CA SER A 9 -51.18 -166.21 -89.99
C SER A 9 -51.46 -165.06 -89.02
N THR A 10 -51.60 -165.35 -87.72
CA THR A 10 -51.83 -164.35 -86.67
C THR A 10 -50.59 -163.48 -86.44
N GLU A 11 -49.39 -164.07 -86.49
CA GLU A 11 -48.13 -163.34 -86.33
C GLU A 11 -47.83 -162.44 -87.54
N ARG A 12 -48.15 -162.89 -88.76
CA ARG A 12 -48.01 -162.05 -89.97
C ARG A 12 -48.93 -160.84 -89.97
N ILE A 13 -50.20 -161.00 -89.56
CA ILE A 13 -51.17 -159.90 -89.49
C ILE A 13 -50.77 -158.89 -88.40
N ARG A 14 -50.28 -159.36 -87.25
CA ARG A 14 -49.78 -158.49 -86.18
C ARG A 14 -48.57 -157.66 -86.65
N ASN A 15 -47.55 -158.28 -87.25
CA ASN A 15 -46.36 -157.58 -87.74
C ASN A 15 -46.69 -156.60 -88.88
N GLN A 16 -47.64 -156.94 -89.77
CA GLN A 16 -48.11 -155.99 -90.79
C GLN A 16 -48.84 -154.79 -90.18
N SER A 17 -49.60 -154.98 -89.09
CA SER A 17 -50.26 -153.88 -88.39
C SER A 17 -49.29 -153.00 -87.59
N GLU A 18 -48.28 -153.59 -86.93
CA GLU A 18 -47.26 -152.85 -86.18
C GLU A 18 -46.39 -152.01 -87.14
N ASN A 19 -46.02 -152.55 -88.30
CA ASN A 19 -45.25 -151.81 -89.30
C ASN A 19 -46.04 -150.65 -89.93
N ALA A 20 -47.35 -150.84 -90.20
CA ALA A 20 -48.21 -149.77 -90.69
C ALA A 20 -48.39 -148.64 -89.67
N ARG A 21 -48.40 -148.96 -88.37
CA ARG A 21 -48.49 -147.98 -87.29
C ARG A 21 -47.21 -147.16 -87.16
N ALA A 22 -46.05 -147.82 -87.18
CA ALA A 22 -44.74 -147.15 -87.13
C ALA A 22 -44.55 -146.16 -88.31
N LEU A 23 -44.94 -146.54 -89.52
CA LEU A 23 -44.88 -145.66 -90.71
C LEU A 23 -45.83 -144.46 -90.61
N SER A 24 -46.98 -144.60 -89.94
CA SER A 24 -47.91 -143.49 -89.72
C SER A 24 -47.37 -142.50 -88.67
N ASP A 25 -46.75 -143.00 -87.61
CA ASP A 25 -46.17 -142.16 -86.56
C ASP A 25 -44.96 -141.37 -87.08
N GLU A 26 -44.10 -141.98 -87.90
CA GLU A 26 -42.98 -141.32 -88.58
C GLU A 26 -43.46 -140.14 -89.44
N LYS A 27 -44.52 -140.34 -90.24
CA LYS A 27 -45.07 -139.29 -91.09
C LYS A 27 -45.67 -138.12 -90.30
N THR A 28 -46.27 -138.40 -89.14
CA THR A 28 -46.90 -137.37 -88.30
C THR A 28 -45.85 -136.54 -87.56
N ALA A 29 -44.74 -137.16 -87.14
CA ALA A 29 -43.61 -136.45 -86.55
C ALA A 29 -42.92 -135.54 -87.58
N GLN A 30 -42.77 -136.00 -88.83
CA GLN A 30 -42.16 -135.22 -89.90
C GLN A 30 -42.94 -133.91 -90.18
N GLN A 31 -44.27 -133.96 -90.22
CA GLN A 31 -45.11 -132.77 -90.42
C GLN A 31 -45.00 -131.75 -89.28
N ARG A 32 -44.80 -132.21 -88.03
CA ARG A 32 -44.67 -131.32 -86.86
C ARG A 32 -43.36 -130.52 -86.88
N VAL A 33 -42.29 -131.12 -87.40
CA VAL A 33 -40.99 -130.46 -87.54
C VAL A 33 -41.09 -129.35 -88.60
N GLU A 34 -41.75 -129.60 -89.74
CA GLU A 34 -41.95 -128.59 -90.77
C GLU A 34 -42.81 -127.40 -90.29
N GLU A 35 -43.83 -127.62 -89.44
CA GLU A 35 -44.61 -126.52 -88.85
C GLU A 35 -43.79 -125.62 -87.92
N ILE A 36 -42.95 -126.19 -87.05
CA ILE A 36 -42.14 -125.40 -86.10
C ILE A 36 -41.01 -124.64 -86.81
N ASP A 37 -40.38 -125.23 -87.83
CA ASP A 37 -39.36 -124.53 -88.63
C ASP A 37 -39.96 -123.34 -89.40
N ALA A 38 -41.22 -123.43 -89.83
CA ALA A 38 -41.94 -122.31 -90.45
C ALA A 38 -42.27 -121.19 -89.45
N GLU A 39 -42.66 -121.51 -88.21
CA GLU A 39 -42.94 -120.51 -87.18
C GLU A 39 -41.66 -119.75 -86.74
N VAL A 40 -40.53 -120.43 -86.59
CA VAL A 40 -39.25 -119.80 -86.21
C VAL A 40 -38.73 -118.86 -87.31
N GLY A 41 -38.97 -119.16 -88.59
CA GLY A 41 -38.59 -118.29 -89.71
C GLY A 41 -39.31 -116.93 -89.76
N THR A 42 -40.42 -116.75 -89.04
CA THR A 42 -41.24 -115.52 -89.09
C THR A 42 -40.93 -114.48 -88.00
N LEU A 43 -40.04 -114.79 -87.05
CA LEU A 43 -39.67 -113.87 -85.97
C LEU A 43 -38.51 -112.95 -86.39
N ILE A 44 -38.81 -111.67 -86.63
CA ILE A 44 -37.80 -110.62 -86.84
C ILE A 44 -37.50 -109.95 -85.49
N LEU A 45 -36.30 -110.19 -84.94
CA LEU A 45 -35.79 -109.55 -83.74
C LEU A 45 -34.94 -108.32 -84.12
N PRO A 46 -35.29 -107.08 -83.70
CA PRO A 46 -34.47 -105.90 -83.95
C PRO A 46 -33.28 -105.82 -82.97
N GLU A 47 -32.17 -106.49 -83.30
CA GLU A 47 -30.95 -106.51 -82.46
C GLU A 47 -30.35 -105.11 -82.22
N ASP A 48 -30.53 -104.18 -83.16
CA ASP A 48 -30.00 -102.81 -83.08
C ASP A 48 -30.58 -101.99 -81.92
N LEU A 49 -31.85 -102.22 -81.55
CA LEU A 49 -32.49 -101.53 -80.43
C LEU A 49 -32.05 -102.10 -79.08
N LEU A 50 -31.89 -103.43 -79.02
CA LEU A 50 -31.46 -104.13 -77.81
C LEU A 50 -30.00 -103.80 -77.45
N ALA A 51 -29.16 -103.51 -78.44
CA ALA A 51 -27.78 -103.06 -78.22
C ALA A 51 -27.65 -101.67 -77.55
N GLN A 52 -28.73 -100.89 -77.45
CA GLN A 52 -28.73 -99.52 -76.92
C GLN A 52 -29.17 -99.39 -75.44
N GLU A 53 -29.23 -100.49 -74.68
CA GLU A 53 -29.65 -100.50 -73.26
C GLU A 53 -28.94 -99.44 -72.40
N LYS A 54 -27.60 -99.35 -72.50
CA LYS A 54 -26.80 -98.38 -71.73
C LYS A 54 -27.15 -96.93 -72.08
N THR A 55 -27.46 -96.66 -73.34
CA THR A 55 -27.84 -95.33 -73.83
C THR A 55 -29.20 -94.91 -73.25
N VAL A 56 -30.16 -95.85 -73.18
CA VAL A 56 -31.48 -95.61 -72.58
C VAL A 56 -31.39 -95.39 -71.07
N GLN A 57 -30.59 -96.19 -70.35
CA GLN A 57 -30.37 -95.97 -68.91
C GLN A 57 -29.74 -94.59 -68.62
N GLY A 58 -28.75 -94.16 -69.41
CA GLY A 58 -28.17 -92.82 -69.28
C GLY A 58 -29.18 -91.70 -69.52
N LEU A 59 -30.10 -91.85 -70.48
CA LEU A 59 -31.18 -90.90 -70.71
C LEU A 59 -32.19 -90.87 -69.55
N VAL A 60 -32.45 -91.99 -68.87
CA VAL A 60 -33.34 -92.04 -67.70
C VAL A 60 -32.71 -91.38 -66.46
N GLU A 61 -31.39 -91.51 -66.27
CA GLU A 61 -30.67 -90.80 -65.21
C GLU A 61 -30.62 -89.28 -65.47
N GLU A 62 -30.33 -88.85 -66.70
CA GLU A 62 -30.40 -87.44 -67.11
C GLU A 62 -31.84 -86.88 -67.02
N LEU A 63 -32.88 -87.69 -67.27
CA LEU A 63 -34.29 -87.27 -67.12
C LEU A 63 -34.60 -86.82 -65.67
N GLY A 64 -34.01 -87.46 -64.67
CA GLY A 64 -34.18 -87.10 -63.26
C GLY A 64 -33.63 -85.70 -62.94
N SER A 65 -32.47 -85.33 -63.51
CA SER A 65 -31.87 -84.01 -63.31
C SER A 65 -32.63 -82.92 -64.11
N VAL A 66 -33.09 -83.24 -65.31
CA VAL A 66 -33.84 -82.33 -66.19
C VAL A 66 -35.25 -82.06 -65.67
N LEU A 67 -35.97 -83.05 -65.16
CA LEU A 67 -37.28 -82.86 -64.52
C LEU A 67 -37.16 -81.98 -63.26
N LYS A 68 -36.08 -82.16 -62.50
CA LYS A 68 -35.77 -81.29 -61.35
C LYS A 68 -35.48 -79.85 -61.80
N ALA A 69 -34.65 -79.66 -62.83
CA ALA A 69 -34.38 -78.36 -63.41
C ALA A 69 -35.65 -77.70 -63.97
N GLN A 70 -36.52 -78.45 -64.65
CA GLN A 70 -37.79 -77.96 -65.20
C GLN A 70 -38.78 -77.55 -64.11
N LYS A 71 -38.81 -78.26 -62.97
CA LYS A 71 -39.61 -77.91 -61.79
C LYS A 71 -39.04 -76.73 -61.01
N ASP A 72 -37.73 -76.60 -60.93
CA ASP A 72 -37.04 -75.50 -60.24
C ASP A 72 -36.95 -74.21 -61.09
N LEU A 73 -37.04 -74.29 -62.42
CA LEU A 73 -36.88 -73.16 -63.33
C LEU A 73 -37.87 -72.01 -63.06
N PRO A 74 -39.18 -72.24 -62.85
CA PRO A 74 -40.12 -71.17 -62.49
C PRO A 74 -39.77 -70.51 -61.15
N ARG A 75 -39.27 -71.30 -60.18
CA ARG A 75 -38.87 -70.80 -58.85
C ARG A 75 -37.65 -69.88 -58.94
N VAL A 76 -36.62 -70.26 -59.71
CA VAL A 76 -35.43 -69.42 -59.91
C VAL A 76 -35.74 -68.20 -60.77
N GLN A 77 -36.64 -68.31 -61.76
CA GLN A 77 -37.15 -67.14 -62.51
C GLN A 77 -37.91 -66.15 -61.62
N GLY A 78 -38.74 -66.65 -60.70
CA GLY A 78 -39.40 -65.82 -59.69
C GLY A 78 -38.41 -65.11 -58.77
N GLN A 79 -37.38 -65.83 -58.29
CA GLN A 79 -36.30 -65.26 -57.49
C GLN A 79 -35.51 -64.17 -58.24
N MET A 80 -35.19 -64.38 -59.52
CA MET A 80 -34.51 -63.38 -60.35
C MET A 80 -35.37 -62.12 -60.53
N LEU A 81 -36.69 -62.28 -60.73
CA LEU A 81 -37.62 -61.13 -60.84
C LEU A 81 -37.70 -60.36 -59.52
N GLU A 82 -37.79 -61.05 -58.39
CA GLU A 82 -37.82 -60.45 -57.06
C GLU A 82 -36.51 -59.72 -56.74
N THR A 83 -35.36 -60.34 -57.00
CA THR A 83 -34.03 -59.73 -56.81
C THR A 83 -33.83 -58.52 -57.72
N ASN A 84 -34.26 -58.59 -58.99
CA ASN A 84 -34.25 -57.44 -59.90
C ASN A 84 -35.20 -56.33 -59.47
N HIS A 85 -36.38 -56.66 -58.94
CA HIS A 85 -37.32 -55.66 -58.42
C HIS A 85 -36.76 -54.97 -57.17
N ALA A 86 -36.15 -55.73 -56.26
CA ALA A 86 -35.46 -55.19 -55.09
C ALA A 86 -34.26 -54.31 -55.49
N ALA A 87 -33.46 -54.72 -56.48
CA ALA A 87 -32.37 -53.93 -57.04
C ALA A 87 -32.89 -52.62 -57.67
N LYS A 88 -33.99 -52.66 -58.43
CA LYS A 88 -34.66 -51.46 -58.98
C LYS A 88 -35.17 -50.53 -57.89
N GLY A 89 -35.74 -51.08 -56.81
CA GLY A 89 -36.19 -50.29 -55.65
C GLY A 89 -35.04 -49.54 -54.98
N ILE A 90 -33.92 -50.23 -54.73
CA ILE A 90 -32.71 -49.60 -54.15
C ILE A 90 -32.11 -48.59 -55.13
N LEU A 91 -32.07 -48.88 -56.44
CA LEU A 91 -31.58 -47.96 -57.46
C LEU A 91 -32.43 -46.68 -57.51
N ALA A 92 -33.75 -46.80 -57.43
CA ALA A 92 -34.66 -45.65 -57.43
C ALA A 92 -34.49 -44.74 -56.20
N GLU A 93 -34.04 -45.27 -55.06
CA GLU A 93 -33.74 -44.47 -53.86
C GLU A 93 -32.44 -43.65 -54.01
N ILE A 94 -31.47 -44.14 -54.78
CA ILE A 94 -30.11 -43.57 -54.85
C ILE A 94 -29.88 -42.76 -56.14
N ARG A 95 -30.30 -43.29 -57.29
CA ARG A 95 -30.12 -42.74 -58.64
C ARG A 95 -31.33 -43.11 -59.51
N PRO A 96 -32.46 -42.37 -59.40
CA PRO A 96 -33.67 -42.63 -60.18
C PRO A 96 -33.47 -42.50 -61.70
N ASP A 97 -32.40 -41.82 -62.11
CA ASP A 97 -32.02 -41.53 -63.49
C ASP A 97 -31.29 -42.68 -64.19
N LEU A 98 -30.80 -43.69 -63.44
CA LEU A 98 -30.08 -44.83 -63.99
C LEU A 98 -31.01 -46.03 -64.23
N SER A 99 -30.78 -46.73 -65.34
CA SER A 99 -31.40 -48.03 -65.59
C SER A 99 -30.63 -49.14 -64.87
N ILE A 100 -31.28 -50.27 -64.60
CA ILE A 100 -30.63 -51.43 -63.96
C ILE A 100 -29.43 -51.98 -64.75
N GLU A 101 -29.40 -51.76 -66.06
CA GLU A 101 -28.30 -52.17 -66.96
C GLU A 101 -27.06 -51.26 -66.79
N SER A 102 -27.28 -49.99 -66.45
CA SER A 102 -26.23 -49.01 -66.13
C SER A 102 -25.85 -48.95 -64.64
N ALA A 103 -26.50 -49.74 -63.79
CA ALA A 103 -26.30 -49.74 -62.35
C ALA A 103 -24.90 -50.22 -61.91
N GLY A 104 -24.12 -50.82 -62.82
CA GLY A 104 -22.74 -51.22 -62.58
C GLY A 104 -21.81 -50.06 -62.21
N VAL A 105 -22.12 -48.82 -62.60
CA VAL A 105 -21.37 -47.61 -62.22
C VAL A 105 -21.41 -47.35 -60.71
N LEU A 106 -22.42 -47.88 -60.01
CA LEU A 106 -22.57 -47.79 -58.56
C LEU A 106 -21.83 -48.92 -57.81
N ARG A 107 -21.10 -49.80 -58.52
CA ARG A 107 -20.12 -50.71 -57.90
C ARG A 107 -18.84 -49.94 -57.57
N LEU A 108 -18.83 -49.31 -56.40
CA LEU A 108 -17.71 -48.52 -55.92
C LEU A 108 -16.51 -49.41 -55.56
N THR A 109 -15.30 -48.97 -55.90
CA THR A 109 -14.06 -49.63 -55.46
C THR A 109 -13.84 -49.43 -53.97
N VAL A 110 -13.09 -50.35 -53.34
CA VAL A 110 -12.75 -50.25 -51.90
C VAL A 110 -12.06 -48.92 -51.57
N ASP A 111 -11.11 -48.50 -52.42
CA ASP A 111 -10.41 -47.21 -52.29
C ASP A 111 -11.37 -46.01 -52.31
N ARG A 112 -12.38 -46.04 -53.19
CA ARG A 112 -13.37 -44.99 -53.30
C ARG A 112 -14.33 -44.96 -52.12
N ILE A 113 -14.73 -46.13 -51.60
CA ILE A 113 -15.55 -46.25 -50.39
C ILE A 113 -14.79 -45.70 -49.18
N ASP A 114 -13.52 -46.06 -49.01
CA ASP A 114 -12.67 -45.57 -47.91
C ASP A 114 -12.42 -44.07 -48.02
N ARG A 115 -12.22 -43.54 -49.24
CA ARG A 115 -12.08 -42.11 -49.49
C ARG A 115 -13.34 -41.33 -49.10
N ILE A 116 -14.53 -41.80 -49.47
CA ILE A 116 -15.82 -41.17 -49.12
C ILE A 116 -16.03 -41.21 -47.60
N ARG A 117 -15.75 -42.34 -46.94
CA ARG A 117 -15.84 -42.45 -45.48
C ARG A 117 -14.89 -41.52 -44.75
N HIS A 118 -13.64 -41.44 -45.22
CA HIS A 118 -12.63 -40.56 -44.64
C HIS A 118 -13.03 -39.09 -44.77
N LEU A 119 -13.50 -38.66 -45.94
CA LEU A 119 -14.00 -37.30 -46.15
C LEU A 119 -15.22 -36.97 -45.27
N ALA A 120 -16.11 -37.93 -45.03
CA ALA A 120 -17.27 -37.76 -44.14
C ALA A 120 -16.86 -37.62 -42.66
N ASP A 121 -15.88 -38.41 -42.20
CA ASP A 121 -15.31 -38.30 -40.85
C ASP A 121 -14.53 -36.98 -40.66
N GLU A 122 -13.72 -36.58 -41.66
CA GLU A 122 -13.05 -35.29 -41.68
C GLU A 122 -14.04 -34.12 -41.66
N HIS A 123 -15.16 -34.23 -42.39
CA HIS A 123 -16.25 -33.24 -42.36
C HIS A 123 -16.84 -33.10 -40.95
N ALA A 124 -17.13 -34.22 -40.27
CA ALA A 124 -17.65 -34.20 -38.92
C ALA A 124 -16.66 -33.53 -37.93
N LYS A 125 -15.37 -33.90 -38.01
CA LYS A 125 -14.30 -33.30 -37.19
C LYS A 125 -14.12 -31.81 -37.46
N LEU A 126 -14.07 -31.39 -38.72
CA LEU A 126 -13.94 -29.99 -39.10
C LEU A 126 -15.19 -29.19 -38.67
N THR A 127 -16.39 -29.77 -38.74
CA THR A 127 -17.64 -29.10 -38.31
C THR A 127 -17.60 -28.73 -36.83
N VAL A 128 -17.20 -29.68 -35.97
CA VAL A 128 -17.04 -29.44 -34.53
C VAL A 128 -15.95 -28.40 -34.28
N ARG A 129 -14.81 -28.48 -34.98
CA ARG A 129 -13.72 -27.51 -34.86
C ARG A 129 -14.15 -26.10 -35.28
N ARG A 130 -14.92 -25.97 -36.37
CA ARG A 130 -15.44 -24.67 -36.86
C ARG A 130 -16.41 -24.06 -35.87
N GLN A 131 -17.32 -24.84 -35.32
CA GLN A 131 -18.23 -24.37 -34.28
C GLN A 131 -17.43 -23.87 -33.05
N SER A 132 -16.47 -24.66 -32.58
CA SER A 132 -15.62 -24.26 -31.45
C SER A 132 -14.77 -23.02 -31.75
N ALA A 133 -14.25 -22.87 -32.97
CA ALA A 133 -13.49 -21.69 -33.38
C ALA A 133 -14.38 -20.44 -33.44
N ALA A 134 -15.58 -20.53 -34.04
CA ALA A 134 -16.56 -19.45 -34.08
C ALA A 134 -17.03 -19.05 -32.66
N GLU A 135 -17.25 -20.00 -31.76
CA GLU A 135 -17.56 -19.74 -30.35
C GLU A 135 -16.42 -18.97 -29.66
N LYS A 136 -15.15 -19.35 -29.89
CA LYS A 136 -13.98 -18.63 -29.35
C LYS A 136 -13.84 -17.20 -29.91
N VAL A 137 -14.11 -16.99 -31.20
CA VAL A 137 -14.12 -15.64 -31.80
C VAL A 137 -15.23 -14.79 -31.17
N SER A 138 -16.43 -15.34 -31.02
CA SER A 138 -17.55 -14.67 -30.35
C SER A 138 -17.25 -14.35 -28.88
N GLU A 139 -16.64 -15.27 -28.14
CA GLU A 139 -16.27 -15.07 -26.75
C GLU A 139 -15.20 -13.96 -26.59
N ASN A 140 -14.13 -14.01 -27.39
CA ASN A 140 -13.04 -13.02 -27.32
C ASN A 140 -13.49 -11.64 -27.79
N SER A 141 -14.32 -11.55 -28.83
CA SER A 141 -14.89 -10.29 -29.28
C SER A 141 -15.84 -9.66 -28.25
N ARG A 142 -16.65 -10.47 -27.55
CA ARG A 142 -17.46 -10.00 -26.42
C ARG A 142 -16.59 -9.47 -25.28
N LYS A 143 -15.55 -10.22 -24.87
CA LYS A 143 -14.60 -9.78 -23.83
C LYS A 143 -13.92 -8.46 -24.23
N LEU A 144 -13.52 -8.33 -25.49
CA LEU A 144 -12.94 -7.09 -26.02
C LEU A 144 -13.91 -5.92 -25.93
N ALA A 145 -15.16 -6.10 -26.39
CA ALA A 145 -16.18 -5.07 -26.34
C ALA A 145 -16.53 -4.65 -24.90
N GLU A 146 -16.60 -5.62 -23.98
CA GLU A 146 -16.84 -5.38 -22.56
C GLU A 146 -15.69 -4.59 -21.91
N ALA A 147 -14.44 -5.00 -22.13
CA ALA A 147 -13.27 -4.31 -21.61
C ALA A 147 -13.12 -2.89 -22.18
N GLN A 148 -13.39 -2.70 -23.49
CA GLN A 148 -13.41 -1.39 -24.13
C GLN A 148 -14.54 -0.50 -23.58
N GLY A 149 -15.74 -1.04 -23.38
CA GLY A 149 -16.87 -0.33 -22.78
C GLY A 149 -16.57 0.10 -21.34
N ASN A 150 -16.01 -0.80 -20.54
CA ASN A 150 -15.57 -0.52 -19.16
C ASN A 150 -14.50 0.58 -19.13
N LEU A 151 -13.52 0.54 -20.04
CA LEU A 151 -12.49 1.59 -20.15
C LEU A 151 -13.09 2.94 -20.55
N GLY A 152 -14.03 2.94 -21.50
CA GLY A 152 -14.72 4.16 -21.96
C GLY A 152 -15.63 4.80 -20.91
N SER A 153 -16.12 4.01 -19.95
CA SER A 153 -16.90 4.52 -18.79
C SER A 153 -16.03 5.18 -17.71
N LEU A 154 -14.72 4.92 -17.71
CA LEU A 154 -13.80 5.47 -16.71
C LEU A 154 -13.23 6.81 -17.19
N PRO A 155 -13.17 7.82 -16.31
CA PRO A 155 -12.49 9.07 -16.63
C PRO A 155 -11.00 8.85 -16.87
N GLU A 156 -10.37 9.82 -17.53
CA GLU A 156 -8.91 9.84 -17.69
C GLU A 156 -8.23 10.11 -16.34
N ALA A 157 -7.23 9.30 -16.01
CA ALA A 157 -6.49 9.45 -14.76
C ALA A 157 -5.55 10.64 -14.84
N LYS A 158 -5.58 11.50 -13.81
CA LYS A 158 -4.73 12.68 -13.73
C LYS A 158 -3.35 12.32 -13.18
N ASP A 159 -2.32 13.08 -13.55
CA ASP A 159 -1.00 12.92 -12.95
C ASP A 159 -0.94 13.56 -11.55
N VAL A 160 -0.96 12.70 -10.52
CA VAL A 160 -0.90 13.11 -9.11
C VAL A 160 0.51 13.10 -8.51
N SER A 161 1.56 12.87 -9.31
CA SER A 161 2.94 12.71 -8.81
C SER A 161 3.43 13.91 -7.99
N GLU A 162 3.10 15.13 -8.43
CA GLU A 162 3.47 16.37 -7.72
C GLU A 162 2.65 16.59 -6.44
N LEU A 163 1.38 16.17 -6.42
CA LEU A 163 0.54 16.23 -5.23
C LEU A 163 1.05 15.24 -4.17
N GLU A 164 1.39 14.02 -4.58
CA GLU A 164 1.96 12.99 -3.69
C GLU A 164 3.27 13.46 -3.04
N ARG A 165 4.19 14.05 -3.81
CA ARG A 165 5.42 14.64 -3.26
C ARG A 165 5.12 15.71 -2.22
N SER A 166 4.14 16.58 -2.51
CA SER A 166 3.73 17.65 -1.60
C SER A 166 3.11 17.11 -0.31
N VAL A 167 2.28 16.07 -0.40
CA VAL A 167 1.72 15.35 0.76
C VAL A 167 2.84 14.78 1.63
N VAL A 168 3.83 14.11 1.03
CA VAL A 168 4.97 13.56 1.78
C VAL A 168 5.78 14.65 2.48
N ILE A 169 6.04 15.79 1.82
CA ILE A 169 6.75 16.92 2.41
C ILE A 169 6.00 17.47 3.62
N VAL A 170 4.70 17.73 3.50
CA VAL A 170 3.88 18.26 4.60
C VAL A 170 3.78 17.25 5.74
N ARG A 171 3.59 15.96 5.44
CA ARG A 171 3.48 14.91 6.46
C ARG A 171 4.78 14.73 7.26
N LYS A 172 5.95 14.94 6.64
CA LYS A 172 7.25 14.94 7.33
C LYS A 172 7.42 16.07 8.34
N ARG A 173 6.67 17.18 8.20
CA ARG A 173 6.67 18.29 9.17
C ARG A 173 5.91 17.94 10.45
N GLY A 174 5.17 16.83 10.47
CA GLY A 174 4.41 16.36 11.64
C GLY A 174 3.11 17.14 11.86
N ASP A 175 2.60 17.08 13.09
CA ASP A 175 1.37 17.77 13.49
C ASP A 175 1.67 19.22 13.88
N LEU A 176 1.78 20.08 12.86
CA LEU A 176 2.06 21.50 13.04
C LEU A 176 0.93 22.25 13.75
N GLN A 177 -0.32 21.80 13.61
CA GLN A 177 -1.48 22.50 14.20
C GLN A 177 -1.56 22.28 15.70
N LYS A 178 -1.31 21.05 16.16
CA LYS A 178 -1.15 20.77 17.57
C LYS A 178 0.07 21.49 18.13
N ALA A 179 1.21 21.46 17.45
CA ALA A 179 2.41 22.17 17.90
C ALA A 179 2.16 23.69 18.03
N TYR A 180 1.44 24.31 17.07
CA TYR A 180 1.03 25.71 17.14
C TYR A 180 0.10 25.97 18.34
N ALA A 181 -0.92 25.11 18.54
CA ALA A 181 -1.85 25.23 19.65
C ALA A 181 -1.13 25.11 21.01
N ASP A 182 -0.24 24.12 21.16
CA ASP A 182 0.53 23.86 22.38
C ASP A 182 1.43 25.06 22.73
N VAL A 183 2.20 25.57 21.76
CA VAL A 183 3.08 26.75 21.97
C VAL A 183 2.26 28.01 22.26
N LYS A 184 1.12 28.20 21.59
CA LYS A 184 0.24 29.35 21.84
C LYS A 184 -0.42 29.28 23.22
N HIS A 185 -0.79 28.08 23.67
CA HIS A 185 -1.27 27.85 25.03
C HIS A 185 -0.17 28.13 26.06
N ALA A 186 1.06 27.67 25.82
CA ALA A 186 2.19 27.95 26.69
C ALA A 186 2.51 29.46 26.76
N ALA A 187 2.49 30.17 25.64
CA ALA A 187 2.69 31.62 25.59
C ALA A 187 1.61 32.36 26.41
N LYS A 188 0.35 31.98 26.22
CA LYS A 188 -0.77 32.55 26.96
C LYS A 188 -0.69 32.26 28.46
N ALA A 189 -0.37 31.04 28.86
CA ALA A 189 -0.19 30.65 30.25
C ALA A 189 0.96 31.46 30.89
N ALA A 190 2.11 31.57 30.23
CA ALA A 190 3.24 32.37 30.70
C ALA A 190 2.88 33.86 30.85
N GLN A 191 2.05 34.40 29.95
CA GLN A 191 1.53 35.76 30.03
C GLN A 191 0.58 35.94 31.23
N GLU A 192 -0.36 35.02 31.42
CA GLU A 192 -1.30 35.02 32.54
C GLU A 192 -0.57 34.88 33.89
N ASP A 193 0.47 34.06 33.98
CA ASP A 193 1.28 33.85 35.18
C ASP A 193 2.19 35.06 35.50
N THR A 194 2.60 35.83 34.48
CA THR A 194 3.48 37.00 34.64
C THR A 194 2.69 38.26 35.03
N GLN A 195 1.42 38.35 34.63
CA GLN A 195 0.61 39.54 34.84
C GLN A 195 0.40 39.93 36.33
N PRO A 196 0.15 39.00 37.27
CA PRO A 196 0.07 39.32 38.70
C PRO A 196 1.39 39.84 39.26
N ALA A 197 2.51 39.21 38.88
CA ALA A 197 3.85 39.64 39.33
C ALA A 197 4.21 41.03 38.80
N LEU A 198 3.83 41.36 37.55
CA LEU A 198 3.99 42.70 36.98
C LEU A 198 3.17 43.74 37.74
N LYS A 199 1.90 43.44 38.06
CA LYS A 199 1.01 44.34 38.82
C LYS A 199 1.47 44.53 40.27
N ALA A 200 2.16 43.55 40.83
CA ALA A 200 2.70 43.60 42.19
C ALA A 200 4.05 44.34 42.27
N LEU A 201 4.71 44.63 41.14
CA LEU A 201 5.99 45.32 41.13
C LEU A 201 5.82 46.78 41.60
N PRO A 202 6.41 47.18 42.74
CA PRO A 202 6.29 48.55 43.24
C PRO A 202 6.88 49.58 42.26
N PHE A 203 6.39 50.82 42.29
CA PHE A 203 6.90 51.93 41.45
C PHE A 203 6.83 51.70 39.93
N TRP A 204 6.15 50.66 39.48
CA TRP A 204 5.95 50.36 38.05
C TRP A 204 4.46 50.22 37.74
N SER A 205 4.02 50.85 36.66
CA SER A 205 2.64 50.75 36.16
C SER A 205 2.56 50.57 34.64
N GLY A 206 3.71 50.36 33.99
CA GLY A 206 3.83 50.16 32.55
C GLY A 206 3.60 48.72 32.12
N THR A 207 3.76 48.48 30.82
CA THR A 207 3.68 47.13 30.25
C THR A 207 4.97 46.34 30.47
N LEU A 208 4.92 45.04 30.19
CA LEU A 208 6.09 44.17 30.33
C LEU A 208 7.19 44.56 29.32
N GLU A 209 6.80 44.96 28.11
CA GLU A 209 7.71 45.40 27.04
C GLU A 209 8.40 46.72 27.40
N ALA A 210 7.67 47.64 28.06
CA ALA A 210 8.25 48.88 28.55
C ALA A 210 9.27 48.65 29.68
N LEU A 211 9.12 47.57 30.46
CA LEU A 211 10.06 47.21 31.51
C LEU A 211 11.39 46.68 30.94
N GLU A 212 11.34 45.96 29.82
CA GLU A 212 12.55 45.41 29.16
C GLU A 212 13.50 46.49 28.63
N ILE A 213 12.96 47.64 28.20
CA ILE A 213 13.74 48.77 27.67
C ILE A 213 14.13 49.78 28.74
N LEU A 214 13.71 49.56 29.99
CA LEU A 214 13.93 50.49 31.08
C LEU A 214 15.42 50.47 31.51
N PRO A 215 16.10 51.63 31.63
CA PRO A 215 17.49 51.70 32.05
C PRO A 215 17.62 51.47 33.56
N ILE A 216 17.49 50.22 34.00
CA ILE A 216 17.62 49.81 35.40
C ILE A 216 19.12 49.73 35.76
N PRO A 217 19.58 50.37 36.86
CA PRO A 217 20.94 50.21 37.34
C PRO A 217 21.31 48.74 37.54
N PRO A 218 22.53 48.31 37.19
CA PRO A 218 22.92 46.92 37.39
C PRO A 218 23.00 46.60 38.90
N GLU A 219 22.66 45.37 39.28
CA GLU A 219 22.73 44.89 40.68
C GLU A 219 24.07 45.23 41.34
N LYS A 220 25.19 45.07 40.63
CA LYS A 220 26.50 45.45 41.15
C LYS A 220 26.57 46.91 41.60
N THR A 221 25.95 47.83 40.86
CA THR A 221 25.88 49.24 41.28
C THR A 221 25.01 49.38 42.53
N VAL A 222 23.87 48.68 42.62
CA VAL A 222 23.05 48.68 43.83
C VAL A 222 23.83 48.16 45.04
N ASP A 223 24.63 47.10 44.85
CA ASP A 223 25.49 46.52 45.88
C ASP A 223 26.58 47.49 46.35
N GLU A 224 27.28 48.14 45.41
CA GLU A 224 28.30 49.16 45.70
C GLU A 224 27.71 50.33 46.51
N PHE A 225 26.48 50.76 46.19
CA PHE A 225 25.77 51.77 46.97
C PHE A 225 25.38 51.25 48.35
N GLU A 226 24.86 50.02 48.48
CA GLU A 226 24.53 49.41 49.78
C GLU A 226 25.75 49.39 50.71
N GLU A 227 26.89 48.89 50.24
CA GLU A 227 28.15 48.86 50.99
C GLU A 227 28.62 50.28 51.38
N SER A 228 28.45 51.25 50.48
CA SER A 228 28.82 52.65 50.72
C SER A 228 27.92 53.33 51.77
N PHE A 229 26.62 53.05 51.77
CA PHE A 229 25.69 53.54 52.78
C PHE A 229 25.97 52.90 54.14
N ASP A 230 26.16 51.58 54.18
CA ASP A 230 26.49 50.86 55.41
C ASP A 230 27.81 51.37 56.02
N ALA A 231 28.85 51.60 55.20
CA ALA A 231 30.13 52.15 55.65
C ALA A 231 30.00 53.59 56.18
N ALA A 232 29.17 54.43 55.52
CA ALA A 232 28.92 55.80 55.96
C ALA A 232 28.14 55.84 57.29
N ASP A 233 27.09 55.02 57.41
CA ASP A 233 26.26 54.93 58.60
C ASP A 233 27.05 54.33 59.79
N ASP A 234 27.91 53.35 59.55
CA ASP A 234 28.83 52.79 60.54
C ASP A 234 29.85 53.82 61.04
N SER A 235 30.41 54.61 60.13
CA SER A 235 31.36 55.69 60.48
C SER A 235 30.66 56.78 61.30
N LEU A 236 29.44 57.16 60.91
CA LEU A 236 28.62 58.10 61.68
C LEU A 236 28.27 57.59 63.07
N ARG A 237 27.92 56.30 63.19
CA ARG A 237 27.64 55.65 64.47
C ARG A 237 28.88 55.70 65.39
N LYS A 238 30.05 55.28 64.89
CA LYS A 238 31.31 55.31 65.65
C LYS A 238 31.68 56.73 66.10
N ALA A 239 31.52 57.73 65.23
CA ALA A 239 31.79 59.12 65.57
C ALA A 239 30.82 59.66 66.63
N ARG A 240 29.52 59.29 66.56
CA ARG A 240 28.50 59.64 67.57
C ARG A 240 28.79 59.00 68.92
N GLU A 241 29.14 57.72 68.94
CA GLU A 241 29.55 57.00 70.15
C GLU A 241 30.79 57.65 70.78
N GLY A 242 31.82 57.93 69.98
CA GLY A 242 33.03 58.62 70.45
C GLY A 242 32.76 60.04 70.97
N LEU A 243 31.84 60.78 70.34
CA LEU A 243 31.44 62.11 70.81
C LEU A 243 30.70 62.01 72.15
N SER A 244 29.81 61.04 72.29
CA SER A 244 29.08 60.78 73.54
C SER A 244 30.04 60.40 74.66
N GLU A 245 31.02 59.52 74.40
CA GLU A 245 32.03 59.13 75.38
C GLU A 245 32.90 60.31 75.81
N THR A 246 33.32 61.13 74.83
CA THR A 246 34.14 62.33 75.10
C THR A 246 33.36 63.37 75.91
N LYS A 247 32.07 63.57 75.62
CA LYS A 247 31.19 64.44 76.42
C LYS A 247 31.01 63.91 77.84
N GLY A 248 30.80 62.61 78.03
CA GLY A 248 30.73 61.99 79.35
C GLY A 248 32.01 62.22 80.17
N LYS A 249 33.19 62.09 79.54
CA LYS A 249 34.47 62.43 80.18
C LYS A 249 34.59 63.90 80.56
N ILE A 250 34.11 64.82 79.72
CA ILE A 250 34.08 66.25 80.05
C ILE A 250 33.17 66.50 81.27
N GLU A 251 32.00 65.86 81.33
CA GLU A 251 31.07 65.98 82.45
C GLU A 251 31.66 65.44 83.76
N GLU A 252 32.38 64.31 83.70
CA GLU A 252 33.11 63.74 84.83
C GLU A 252 34.21 64.70 85.33
N ILE A 253 35.03 65.23 84.42
CA ILE A 253 36.07 66.20 84.76
C ILE A 253 35.46 67.49 85.33
N ASP A 254 34.36 67.99 84.76
CA ASP A 254 33.63 69.15 85.27
C ASP A 254 32.99 68.87 86.64
N GLY A 255 32.60 67.61 86.91
CA GLY A 255 32.24 67.12 88.25
C GLY A 255 33.41 67.24 89.23
N ASN A 256 34.57 66.69 88.89
CA ASN A 256 35.76 66.71 89.73
C ASN A 256 36.25 68.14 90.01
N LEU A 257 36.24 69.01 89.01
CA LEU A 257 36.56 70.44 89.16
C LEU A 257 35.57 71.16 90.09
N ARG A 258 34.28 70.81 90.07
CA ARG A 258 33.28 71.36 91.01
C ARG A 258 33.55 70.89 92.44
N THR A 259 33.91 69.62 92.64
CA THR A 259 34.29 69.09 93.96
C THR A 259 35.52 69.82 94.52
N LEU A 260 36.55 70.05 93.70
CA LEU A 260 37.72 70.83 94.11
C LEU A 260 37.38 72.27 94.49
N LYS A 261 36.42 72.91 93.80
CA LYS A 261 35.96 74.25 94.18
C LYS A 261 35.25 74.26 95.53
N LEU A 262 34.46 73.23 95.84
CA LEU A 262 33.75 73.12 97.13
C LEU A 262 34.71 72.89 98.32
N LEU A 263 35.84 72.22 98.10
CA LEU A 263 36.86 71.96 99.13
C LEU A 263 37.79 73.15 99.41
N GLY A 264 37.64 74.25 98.65
CA GLY A 264 38.49 75.43 98.71
C GLY A 264 39.31 75.56 97.44
N GLU A 265 39.01 76.58 96.63
CA GLU A 265 39.60 76.71 95.29
C GLU A 265 41.13 76.96 95.39
N PRO A 266 41.97 76.05 94.87
CA PRO A 266 43.41 76.25 94.88
C PRO A 266 43.80 77.26 93.79
N PRO A 267 44.79 78.13 94.05
CA PRO A 267 45.28 79.12 93.08
C PRO A 267 45.88 78.45 91.83
N THR A 268 45.68 79.06 90.67
CA THR A 268 46.26 78.61 89.39
C THR A 268 47.52 79.37 89.02
N GLU A 269 48.29 78.85 88.05
CA GLU A 269 49.46 79.56 87.50
C GLU A 269 49.06 80.89 86.82
N GLU A 270 47.85 80.96 86.24
CA GLU A 270 47.28 82.20 85.71
C GLU A 270 46.99 83.21 86.82
N ASP A 271 46.47 82.77 87.98
CA ASP A 271 46.23 83.64 89.14
C ASP A 271 47.54 84.24 89.68
N LEU A 272 48.62 83.43 89.73
CA LEU A 272 49.96 83.90 90.13
C LEU A 272 50.55 84.86 89.09
N THR A 273 50.39 84.55 87.80
CA THR A 273 50.88 85.40 86.70
C THR A 273 50.14 86.73 86.69
N ALA A 274 48.82 86.74 86.91
CA ALA A 274 48.02 87.95 87.03
C ALA A 274 48.38 88.76 88.28
N ALA A 275 48.62 88.10 89.43
CA ALA A 275 49.07 88.77 90.65
C ALA A 275 50.46 89.39 90.49
N ARG A 276 51.40 88.69 89.82
CA ARG A 276 52.71 89.23 89.45
C ARG A 276 52.56 90.39 88.46
N ALA A 277 51.85 90.22 87.35
CA ALA A 277 51.63 91.32 86.40
C ALA A 277 51.00 92.57 87.04
N HIS A 278 50.15 92.40 88.07
CA HIS A 278 49.62 93.49 88.88
C HIS A 278 50.70 94.18 89.73
N ARG A 279 51.55 93.40 90.42
CA ARG A 279 52.70 93.90 91.20
C ARG A 279 53.71 94.63 90.31
N GLU A 280 54.03 94.09 89.15
CA GLU A 280 55.00 94.63 88.19
C GLU A 280 54.54 95.98 87.63
N ARG A 281 53.23 96.11 87.37
CA ARG A 281 52.59 97.38 87.03
C ARG A 281 52.75 98.39 88.16
N GLY A 282 52.47 98.00 89.41
CA GLY A 282 52.66 98.84 90.57
C GLY A 282 54.11 99.30 90.78
N TRP A 283 55.08 98.41 90.60
CA TRP A 283 56.51 98.76 90.68
C TRP A 283 56.91 99.76 89.60
N SER A 284 56.41 99.59 88.38
CA SER A 284 56.70 100.50 87.27
C SER A 284 56.21 101.92 87.56
N LEU A 285 55.03 102.05 88.19
CA LEU A 285 54.48 103.34 88.64
C LEU A 285 55.31 103.95 89.78
N VAL A 286 55.66 103.18 90.81
CA VAL A 286 56.52 103.64 91.92
C VAL A 286 57.88 104.13 91.39
N ARG A 287 58.50 103.37 90.49
CA ARG A 287 59.80 103.71 89.88
C ARG A 287 59.71 105.00 89.06
N SER A 288 58.64 105.17 88.28
CA SER A 288 58.43 106.38 87.46
C SER A 288 58.20 107.61 88.34
N ALA A 289 57.41 107.48 89.41
CA ALA A 289 57.18 108.53 90.38
C ALA A 289 58.46 108.92 91.15
N TRP A 290 59.31 107.96 91.51
CA TRP A 290 60.51 108.19 92.32
C TRP A 290 61.71 108.70 91.52
N LEU A 291 62.00 108.12 90.35
CA LEU A 291 63.20 108.45 89.56
C LEU A 291 62.96 109.56 88.53
N GLU A 292 61.77 109.65 87.96
CA GLU A 292 61.45 110.62 86.90
C GLU A 292 60.57 111.77 87.40
N GLY A 293 60.07 111.71 88.63
CA GLY A 293 59.15 112.70 89.20
C GLY A 293 57.77 112.76 88.52
N LYS A 294 57.46 111.80 87.64
CA LYS A 294 56.20 111.73 86.90
C LYS A 294 55.21 110.84 87.63
N ARG A 295 54.13 111.43 88.13
CA ARG A 295 52.98 110.70 88.69
C ARG A 295 51.86 110.62 87.66
N ASP A 296 51.30 109.43 87.52
CA ASP A 296 50.14 109.15 86.68
C ASP A 296 48.99 108.72 87.58
N GLU A 297 48.26 109.72 88.09
CA GLU A 297 47.18 109.53 89.08
C GLU A 297 46.10 108.55 88.58
N ALA A 298 45.87 108.48 87.27
CA ALA A 298 44.91 107.55 86.68
C ALA A 298 45.39 106.10 86.73
N ALA A 299 46.66 105.86 86.40
CA ALA A 299 47.25 104.51 86.49
C ALA A 299 47.47 104.06 87.94
N GLU A 300 47.78 104.99 88.85
CA GLU A 300 47.88 104.75 90.30
C GLU A 300 46.53 104.32 90.89
N ALA A 301 45.44 105.00 90.51
CA ALA A 301 44.08 104.62 90.92
C ALA A 301 43.64 103.25 90.38
N VAL A 302 44.15 102.80 89.23
CA VAL A 302 43.88 101.46 88.67
C VAL A 302 44.58 100.35 89.48
N LEU A 303 45.64 100.66 90.21
CA LEU A 303 46.38 99.69 91.02
C LEU A 303 45.62 99.32 92.30
N ASP A 304 45.20 100.32 93.09
CA ASP A 304 44.28 100.16 94.21
C ASP A 304 43.68 101.55 94.57
N PRO A 305 42.45 101.88 94.13
CA PRO A 305 41.88 103.21 94.30
C PRO A 305 41.89 103.79 95.74
N PRO A 306 41.66 103.01 96.81
CA PRO A 306 41.65 103.52 98.19
C PRO A 306 43.02 103.69 98.85
N LEU A 307 44.13 103.25 98.22
CA LEU A 307 45.45 103.27 98.86
C LEU A 307 46.43 104.20 98.13
N PRO A 308 47.28 104.93 98.87
CA PRO A 308 48.44 105.59 98.30
C PRO A 308 49.32 104.60 97.52
N LEU A 309 49.99 105.06 96.46
CA LEU A 309 50.75 104.22 95.53
C LEU A 309 51.73 103.27 96.22
N GLU A 310 52.44 103.74 97.25
CA GLU A 310 53.38 102.93 98.03
C GLU A 310 52.69 101.78 98.78
N GLN A 311 51.53 102.05 99.40
CA GLN A 311 50.75 101.04 100.14
C GLN A 311 50.02 100.09 99.18
N ALA A 312 49.54 100.59 98.04
CA ALA A 312 48.95 99.80 96.98
C ALA A 312 49.96 98.82 96.38
N TYR A 313 51.20 99.29 96.17
CA TYR A 313 52.30 98.43 95.75
C TYR A 313 52.65 97.38 96.81
N GLU A 314 52.87 97.76 98.08
CA GLU A 314 53.15 96.82 99.18
C GLU A 314 52.07 95.73 99.31
N LYS A 315 50.79 96.12 99.21
CA LYS A 315 49.66 95.18 99.20
C LYS A 315 49.68 94.25 97.99
N SER A 316 50.07 94.74 96.81
CA SER A 316 50.22 93.91 95.61
C SER A 316 51.36 92.88 95.73
N VAL A 317 52.45 93.24 96.42
CA VAL A 317 53.56 92.33 96.75
C VAL A 317 53.05 91.24 97.70
N LEU A 318 52.42 91.61 98.81
CA LEU A 318 51.86 90.65 99.77
C LEU A 318 50.82 89.71 99.13
N LYS A 319 50.04 90.21 98.17
CA LYS A 319 49.06 89.40 97.43
C LYS A 319 49.76 88.40 96.49
N ALA A 320 50.79 88.82 95.75
CA ALA A 320 51.56 87.92 94.89
C ALA A 320 52.32 86.84 95.69
N ASP A 321 52.93 87.24 96.81
CA ASP A 321 53.63 86.33 97.73
C ASP A 321 52.64 85.36 98.40
N GLY A 322 51.48 85.87 98.84
CA GLY A 322 50.41 85.05 99.41
C GLY A 322 49.87 84.00 98.43
N VAL A 323 49.72 84.34 97.14
CA VAL A 323 49.36 83.38 96.10
C VAL A 323 50.47 82.34 95.90
N ALA A 324 51.74 82.76 95.84
CA ALA A 324 52.88 81.85 95.67
C ALA A 324 53.06 80.89 96.86
N ASP A 325 52.92 81.39 98.10
CA ASP A 325 53.02 80.58 99.32
C ASP A 325 51.86 79.60 99.44
N ARG A 326 50.65 80.05 99.07
CA ARG A 326 49.48 79.17 99.01
C ARG A 326 49.64 78.09 97.94
N MET A 327 50.14 78.43 96.75
CA MET A 327 50.48 77.43 95.72
C MET A 327 51.51 76.40 96.23
N ARG A 328 52.49 76.80 97.05
CA ARG A 328 53.46 75.86 97.64
C ARG A 328 52.83 74.94 98.68
N ARG A 329 51.95 75.47 99.56
CA ARG A 329 51.27 74.68 100.60
C ARG A 329 50.24 73.71 100.01
N GLU A 330 49.53 74.14 98.98
CA GLU A 330 48.47 73.38 98.31
C GLU A 330 48.96 72.73 97.00
N ALA A 331 50.28 72.48 96.86
CA ALA A 331 50.91 72.10 95.59
C ALA A 331 50.26 70.89 94.90
N GLU A 332 49.87 69.86 95.66
CA GLU A 332 49.15 68.69 95.13
C GLU A 332 47.77 69.05 94.56
N SER A 333 47.03 69.93 95.23
CA SER A 333 45.71 70.40 94.77
C SER A 333 45.81 71.34 93.57
N VAL A 334 46.87 72.16 93.51
CA VAL A 334 47.20 73.00 92.34
C VAL A 334 47.56 72.13 91.13
N ALA A 335 48.42 71.12 91.32
CA ALA A 335 48.79 70.17 90.27
C ALA A 335 47.57 69.39 89.76
N HIS A 336 46.74 68.86 90.67
CA HIS A 336 45.54 68.12 90.29
C HIS A 336 44.50 69.00 89.56
N LYS A 337 44.31 70.26 89.99
CA LYS A 337 43.46 71.22 89.26
C LYS A 337 44.02 71.52 87.86
N ALA A 338 45.33 71.70 87.74
CA ALA A 338 45.98 71.92 86.44
C ALA A 338 45.83 70.70 85.51
N GLU A 339 46.01 69.48 86.03
CA GLU A 339 45.77 68.23 85.30
C GLU A 339 44.33 68.12 84.81
N LEU A 340 43.33 68.39 85.67
CA LEU A 340 41.92 68.35 85.29
C LEU A 340 41.58 69.43 84.26
N LEU A 341 42.12 70.64 84.37
CA LEU A 341 41.92 71.71 83.38
C LEU A 341 42.56 71.37 82.03
N ALA A 342 43.76 70.79 82.04
CA ALA A 342 44.43 70.31 80.83
C ALA A 342 43.66 69.14 80.18
N ALA A 343 43.22 68.16 80.98
CA ALA A 343 42.41 67.04 80.52
C ALA A 343 41.07 67.52 79.93
N ARG A 344 40.40 68.47 80.59
CA ARG A 344 39.17 69.10 80.07
C ARG A 344 39.40 69.77 78.73
N LYS A 345 40.48 70.55 78.60
CA LYS A 345 40.84 71.24 77.35
C LYS A 345 41.09 70.23 76.23
N LEU A 346 41.80 69.13 76.52
CA LEU A 346 42.04 68.06 75.57
C LEU A 346 40.75 67.36 75.12
N GLN A 347 39.87 66.99 76.06
CA GLN A 347 38.60 66.33 75.71
C GLN A 347 37.67 67.29 74.94
N LYS A 348 37.64 68.58 75.28
CA LYS A 348 36.88 69.58 74.50
C LYS A 348 37.36 69.70 73.07
N ALA A 349 38.67 69.80 72.86
CA ALA A 349 39.26 69.81 71.51
C ALA A 349 38.89 68.52 70.74
N ARG A 350 38.98 67.35 71.39
CA ARG A 350 38.57 66.06 70.80
C ARG A 350 37.08 66.02 70.44
N ALA A 351 36.21 66.59 71.28
CA ALA A 351 34.78 66.68 71.00
C ALA A 351 34.48 67.60 69.81
N GLU A 352 35.20 68.72 69.69
CA GLU A 352 35.10 69.62 68.54
C GLU A 352 35.57 68.94 67.25
N ASP A 353 36.67 68.20 67.29
CA ASP A 353 37.17 67.45 66.15
C ASP A 353 36.22 66.33 65.72
N LEU A 354 35.68 65.54 66.66
CA LEU A 354 34.66 64.53 66.38
C LEU A 354 33.36 65.15 65.83
N SER A 355 32.96 66.32 66.33
CA SER A 355 31.81 67.04 65.79
C SER A 355 32.04 67.53 64.36
N ARG A 356 33.27 67.96 64.04
CA ARG A 356 33.65 68.35 62.67
C ARG A 356 33.68 67.13 61.75
N GLU A 357 34.22 66.01 62.22
CA GLU A 357 34.22 64.73 61.50
C GLU A 357 32.80 64.25 61.20
N MET A 358 31.89 64.30 62.19
CA MET A 358 30.48 64.00 62.00
C MET A 358 29.86 64.86 60.89
N GLY A 359 30.10 66.17 60.89
CA GLY A 359 29.59 67.06 59.84
C GLY A 359 30.10 66.70 58.44
N LEU A 360 31.38 66.32 58.32
CA LEU A 360 31.95 65.84 57.05
C LEU A 360 31.33 64.51 56.60
N LEU A 361 31.12 63.57 57.53
CA LEU A 361 30.48 62.29 57.24
C LEU A 361 29.00 62.45 56.86
N GLU A 362 28.27 63.34 57.53
CA GLU A 362 26.87 63.66 57.17
C GLU A 362 26.79 64.31 55.78
N GLY A 363 27.72 65.20 55.44
CA GLY A 363 27.84 65.76 54.09
C GLY A 363 28.09 64.67 53.04
N LYS A 364 29.07 63.79 53.27
CA LYS A 364 29.35 62.64 52.38
C LYS A 364 28.12 61.74 52.20
N ARG A 365 27.38 61.47 53.27
CA ARG A 365 26.16 60.66 53.22
C ARG A 365 25.06 61.34 52.40
N GLN A 366 24.92 62.67 52.51
CA GLN A 366 23.96 63.43 51.70
C GLN A 366 24.33 63.41 50.22
N ASP A 367 25.60 63.54 49.88
CA ASP A 367 26.07 63.48 48.50
C ASP A 367 25.88 62.08 47.92
N LEU A 368 26.18 61.02 48.68
CA LEU A 368 25.88 59.64 48.30
C LEU A 368 24.38 59.43 48.02
N ASN A 369 23.51 60.06 48.80
CA ASN A 369 22.06 60.02 48.57
C ASN A 369 21.63 60.76 47.30
N LYS A 370 22.27 61.89 46.96
CA LYS A 370 22.03 62.59 45.68
C LYS A 370 22.47 61.74 44.50
N ASP A 371 23.65 61.13 44.58
CA ASP A 371 24.17 60.25 43.53
C ASP A 371 23.27 59.04 43.33
N TRP A 372 22.79 58.45 44.44
CA TRP A 372 21.82 57.35 44.41
C TRP A 372 20.53 57.75 43.69
N MET A 373 19.91 58.88 44.06
CA MET A 373 18.73 59.40 43.37
C MET A 373 19.00 59.66 41.87
N GLY A 374 20.18 60.18 41.54
CA GLY A 374 20.60 60.43 40.16
C GLY A 374 20.67 59.17 39.30
N ARG A 375 21.06 58.01 39.87
CA ARG A 375 21.09 56.73 39.14
C ARG A 375 19.71 56.20 38.76
N TRP A 376 18.67 56.58 39.52
CA TRP A 376 17.29 56.15 39.29
C TRP A 376 16.43 57.21 38.59
N ALA A 377 16.99 58.37 38.27
CA ALA A 377 16.30 59.40 37.48
C ALA A 377 15.97 58.95 36.04
N PRO A 378 16.85 58.26 35.28
CA PRO A 378 16.51 57.78 33.93
C PRO A 378 15.29 56.84 33.86
N PRO A 379 15.11 55.84 34.75
CA PRO A 379 13.89 55.04 34.77
C PRO A 379 12.68 55.77 35.38
N GLY A 380 12.84 57.00 35.89
CA GLY A 380 11.75 57.80 36.48
C GLY A 380 11.25 57.29 37.82
N ILE A 381 12.07 56.52 38.55
CA ILE A 381 11.71 55.89 39.82
C ILE A 381 12.37 56.67 40.96
N ILE A 382 11.60 56.95 42.02
CA ILE A 382 12.17 57.47 43.27
C ILE A 382 12.66 56.26 44.08
N PRO A 383 13.98 56.08 44.25
CA PRO A 383 14.50 54.85 44.81
C PRO A 383 14.32 54.79 46.33
N LEU A 384 14.03 53.59 46.83
CA LEU A 384 14.13 53.22 48.25
C LEU A 384 15.61 52.98 48.63
N PRO A 385 15.93 52.64 49.89
CA PRO A 385 17.29 52.27 50.26
C PRO A 385 17.85 51.15 49.35
N PRO A 386 19.17 51.11 49.09
CA PRO A 386 19.77 50.16 48.15
C PRO A 386 19.34 48.70 48.36
N ARG A 387 19.22 48.27 49.62
CA ARG A 387 18.77 46.92 49.98
C ARG A 387 17.38 46.56 49.46
N GLU A 388 16.43 47.49 49.52
CA GLU A 388 15.09 47.28 48.97
C GLU A 388 15.11 47.35 47.44
N MET A 389 15.90 48.26 46.88
CA MET A 389 16.07 48.36 45.43
C MET A 389 16.81 47.17 44.83
N ARG A 390 17.64 46.44 45.60
CA ARG A 390 18.23 45.16 45.18
C ARG A 390 17.14 44.11 44.97
N ALA A 391 16.24 43.94 45.94
CA ALA A 391 15.11 43.03 45.82
C ALA A 391 14.16 43.43 44.67
N TRP A 392 13.93 44.73 44.50
CA TRP A 392 13.18 45.28 43.38
C TRP A 392 13.83 44.95 42.03
N THR A 393 15.14 45.19 41.91
CA THR A 393 15.92 44.95 40.67
C THR A 393 15.90 43.46 40.30
N SER A 394 16.05 42.57 41.27
CA SER A 394 15.94 41.12 41.07
C SER A 394 14.55 40.73 40.54
N SER A 395 13.48 41.28 41.14
CA SER A 395 12.10 41.04 40.71
C SER A 395 11.84 41.56 39.30
N ALA A 396 12.32 42.77 38.99
CA ALA A 396 12.22 43.36 37.65
C ALA A 396 12.98 42.53 36.60
N ARG A 397 14.18 42.03 36.91
CA ARG A 397 14.95 41.16 36.02
C ARG A 397 14.28 39.82 35.76
N GLU A 398 13.66 39.23 36.77
CA GLU A 398 12.88 37.99 36.60
C GLU A 398 11.66 38.23 35.68
N LEU A 399 10.98 39.37 35.82
CA LEU A 399 9.92 39.76 34.89
C LEU A 399 10.45 39.96 33.46
N ILE A 400 11.60 40.61 33.28
CA ILE A 400 12.27 40.75 31.97
C ILE A 400 12.64 39.38 31.38
N ARG A 401 13.10 38.44 32.21
CA ARG A 401 13.40 37.06 31.77
C ARG A 401 12.13 36.36 31.27
N ARG A 402 11.02 36.49 32.00
CA ARG A 402 9.71 35.94 31.59
C ARG A 402 9.18 36.61 30.32
N ALA A 403 9.39 37.92 30.16
CA ALA A 403 9.05 38.65 28.95
C ALA A 403 9.79 38.12 27.71
N ALA A 404 11.10 37.88 27.85
CA ALA A 404 11.90 37.25 26.80
C ALA A 404 11.43 35.83 26.48
N GLU A 405 10.99 35.06 27.48
CA GLU A 405 10.41 33.73 27.31
C GLU A 405 9.07 33.77 26.55
N ILE A 406 8.17 34.69 26.92
CA ILE A 406 6.91 34.92 26.20
C ILE A 406 7.18 35.28 24.74
N ARG A 407 8.07 36.26 24.47
CA ARG A 407 8.45 36.63 23.09
C ARG A 407 9.05 35.47 22.31
N LYS A 408 9.84 34.62 22.95
CA LYS A 408 10.39 33.41 22.32
C LYS A 408 9.27 32.43 21.94
N LEU A 409 8.31 32.19 22.83
CA LEU A 409 7.15 31.33 22.56
C LEU A 409 6.27 31.91 21.44
N GLU A 410 6.00 33.21 21.46
CA GLU A 410 5.26 33.90 20.39
C GLU A 410 5.99 33.83 19.05
N GLY A 411 7.32 34.01 19.04
CA GLY A 411 8.14 33.85 17.84
C GLY A 411 8.15 32.42 17.31
N GLN A 412 8.15 31.41 18.20
CA GLN A 412 7.97 30.01 17.81
C GLN A 412 6.58 29.76 17.22
N ALA A 413 5.52 30.30 17.82
CA ALA A 413 4.16 30.20 17.28
C ALA A 413 4.05 30.86 15.90
N SER A 414 4.68 32.02 15.68
CA SER A 414 4.71 32.68 14.36
C SER A 414 5.39 31.82 13.30
N LYS A 415 6.54 31.22 13.61
CA LYS A 415 7.25 30.32 12.69
C LYS A 415 6.41 29.09 12.31
N ILE A 416 5.78 28.46 13.29
CA ILE A 416 4.90 27.30 13.02
C ILE A 416 3.69 27.75 12.18
N ALA A 417 3.12 28.94 12.43
CA ALA A 417 2.03 29.48 11.62
C ALA A 417 2.46 29.72 10.15
N GLU A 418 3.67 30.24 9.92
CA GLU A 418 4.24 30.38 8.58
C GLU A 418 4.41 29.02 7.89
N GLU A 419 4.95 28.02 8.60
CA GLU A 419 5.08 26.65 8.06
C GLU A 419 3.73 26.01 7.72
N ILE A 420 2.69 26.30 8.52
CA ILE A 420 1.31 25.88 8.25
C ILE A 420 0.83 26.53 6.95
N GLU A 421 0.91 27.85 6.82
CA GLU A 421 0.44 28.55 5.62
C GLU A 421 1.22 28.18 4.36
N GLU A 422 2.52 27.92 4.44
CA GLU A 422 3.31 27.35 3.33
C GLU A 422 2.79 25.97 2.92
N GLY A 423 2.58 25.07 3.89
CA GLY A 423 2.06 23.73 3.63
C GLY A 423 0.66 23.77 3.01
N ARG A 424 -0.18 24.69 3.47
CA ARG A 424 -1.51 24.94 2.90
C ARG A 424 -1.40 25.44 1.47
N GLY A 425 -0.61 26.47 1.23
CA GLY A 425 -0.41 27.04 -0.10
C GLY A 425 0.08 26.00 -1.09
N LEU A 426 1.04 25.16 -0.69
CA LEU A 426 1.55 24.07 -1.51
C LEU A 426 0.43 23.08 -1.89
N LEU A 427 -0.30 22.53 -0.91
CA LEU A 427 -1.33 21.53 -1.17
C LEU A 427 -2.53 22.10 -1.95
N VAL A 428 -3.00 23.29 -1.59
CA VAL A 428 -4.13 23.95 -2.27
C VAL A 428 -3.80 24.24 -3.73
N ASN A 429 -2.59 24.74 -4.03
CA ASN A 429 -2.19 24.99 -5.41
C ASN A 429 -2.14 23.70 -6.24
N ARG A 430 -1.68 22.58 -5.65
CA ARG A 430 -1.64 21.29 -6.34
C ARG A 430 -3.04 20.68 -6.53
N LEU A 431 -3.92 20.80 -5.55
CA LEU A 431 -5.32 20.39 -5.66
C LEU A 431 -6.06 21.22 -6.73
N ALA A 432 -5.85 22.53 -6.74
CA ALA A 432 -6.44 23.42 -7.75
C ALA A 432 -5.96 23.08 -9.17
N ALA A 433 -4.68 22.74 -9.35
CA ALA A 433 -4.14 22.30 -10.65
C ALA A 433 -4.80 21.00 -11.17
N LEU A 434 -5.30 20.15 -10.27
CA LEU A 434 -6.06 18.93 -10.62
C LEU A 434 -7.57 19.20 -10.84
N GLY A 435 -8.01 20.46 -10.75
CA GLY A 435 -9.42 20.83 -10.89
C GLY A 435 -10.27 20.57 -9.64
N GLU A 436 -9.64 20.26 -8.49
CA GLU A 436 -10.30 20.13 -7.19
C GLU A 436 -10.44 21.53 -6.57
N ILE A 437 -11.53 22.24 -6.90
CA ILE A 437 -11.67 23.70 -6.65
C ILE A 437 -12.07 24.05 -5.21
N THR A 438 -12.37 23.09 -4.33
CA THR A 438 -12.97 23.40 -3.02
C THR A 438 -12.04 23.14 -1.85
N CYS A 439 -11.13 24.08 -1.60
CA CYS A 439 -10.53 24.26 -0.27
C CYS A 439 -10.89 25.64 0.28
N PRO A 440 -11.99 25.76 1.06
CA PRO A 440 -12.27 26.98 1.81
C PRO A 440 -11.04 27.47 2.58
N LYS A 441 -10.77 28.79 2.53
CA LYS A 441 -9.61 29.43 3.17
C LYS A 441 -9.46 29.12 4.68
N LYS A 442 -10.53 28.67 5.34
CA LYS A 442 -10.57 28.35 6.77
C LYS A 442 -10.41 26.87 7.14
N LEU A 443 -10.28 25.96 6.17
CA LEU A 443 -10.03 24.54 6.50
C LEU A 443 -8.73 24.40 7.27
N SER A 444 -8.56 23.35 8.07
CA SER A 444 -7.30 23.08 8.77
C SER A 444 -6.28 22.43 7.81
N LEU A 445 -4.97 22.49 8.09
CA LEU A 445 -3.95 21.87 7.22
C LEU A 445 -4.11 20.34 7.19
N GLU A 446 -4.38 19.70 8.33
CA GLU A 446 -4.80 18.30 8.43
C GLU A 446 -5.93 17.91 7.48
N LEU A 447 -7.01 18.70 7.40
CA LEU A 447 -8.14 18.40 6.51
C LEU A 447 -7.75 18.49 5.04
N ILE A 448 -6.89 19.46 4.69
CA ILE A 448 -6.36 19.60 3.33
C ILE A 448 -5.43 18.41 3.01
N LEU A 449 -4.61 17.97 3.96
CA LEU A 449 -3.74 16.81 3.81
C LEU A 449 -4.55 15.53 3.59
N LEU A 450 -5.60 15.31 4.38
CA LEU A 450 -6.48 14.15 4.23
C LEU A 450 -7.19 14.16 2.88
N ARG A 451 -7.66 15.32 2.42
CA ARG A 451 -8.25 15.44 1.08
C ARG A 451 -7.23 15.18 -0.02
N ALA A 452 -6.01 15.69 0.10
CA ALA A 452 -4.93 15.44 -0.86
C ALA A 452 -4.58 13.95 -0.92
N GLU A 453 -4.53 13.26 0.22
CA GLU A 453 -4.31 11.82 0.29
C GLU A 453 -5.43 11.01 -0.38
N GLU A 454 -6.68 11.41 -0.17
CA GLU A 454 -7.85 10.80 -0.81
C GLU A 454 -7.80 10.95 -2.34
N VAL A 455 -7.48 12.15 -2.83
CA VAL A 455 -7.33 12.41 -4.27
C VAL A 455 -6.19 11.56 -4.85
N VAL A 456 -5.01 11.56 -4.23
CA VAL A 456 -3.86 10.73 -4.67
C VAL A 456 -4.26 9.25 -4.72
N ARG A 457 -4.96 8.74 -3.69
CA ARG A 457 -5.39 7.34 -3.64
C ARG A 457 -6.40 7.03 -4.75
N SER A 458 -7.43 7.84 -4.90
CA SER A 458 -8.47 7.62 -5.91
C SER A 458 -7.94 7.64 -7.34
N GLU A 459 -7.01 8.56 -7.66
CA GLU A 459 -6.38 8.66 -8.98
C GLU A 459 -5.39 7.50 -9.23
N LYS A 460 -4.69 7.02 -8.20
CA LYS A 460 -3.86 5.81 -8.30
C LYS A 460 -4.70 4.56 -8.55
N ASP A 461 -5.77 4.37 -7.80
CA ASP A 461 -6.68 3.24 -7.97
C ASP A 461 -7.33 3.27 -9.36
N LEU A 462 -7.69 4.46 -9.85
CA LEU A 462 -8.18 4.68 -11.22
C LEU A 462 -7.10 4.31 -12.26
N LYS A 463 -5.86 4.75 -12.08
CA LYS A 463 -4.74 4.42 -12.98
C LYS A 463 -4.49 2.91 -13.04
N ILE A 464 -4.44 2.23 -11.89
CA ILE A 464 -4.27 0.77 -11.82
C ILE A 464 -5.41 0.05 -12.55
N LYS A 465 -6.66 0.49 -12.35
CA LYS A 465 -7.84 -0.10 -13.00
C LYS A 465 -7.83 0.12 -14.52
N ARG A 466 -7.38 1.28 -14.99
CA ARG A 466 -7.19 1.54 -16.42
C ARG A 466 -6.06 0.68 -17.01
N GLU A 467 -4.95 0.53 -16.30
CA GLU A 467 -3.83 -0.33 -16.72
C GLU A 467 -4.23 -1.80 -16.79
N SER A 468 -5.06 -2.31 -15.86
CA SER A 468 -5.57 -3.69 -15.94
C SER A 468 -6.50 -3.88 -17.13
N LEU A 469 -7.41 -2.92 -17.38
CA LEU A 469 -8.30 -2.96 -18.55
C LEU A 469 -7.52 -2.87 -19.87
N HIS A 470 -6.45 -2.05 -19.96
CA HIS A 470 -5.58 -2.05 -21.14
C HIS A 470 -4.92 -3.41 -21.38
N LYS A 471 -4.44 -4.07 -20.31
CA LYS A 471 -3.89 -5.44 -20.43
C LYS A 471 -4.94 -6.45 -20.89
N GLU A 472 -6.16 -6.39 -20.33
CA GLU A 472 -7.28 -7.24 -20.75
C GLU A 472 -7.66 -7.01 -22.21
N ILE A 473 -7.67 -5.75 -22.67
CA ILE A 473 -7.91 -5.40 -24.08
C ILE A 473 -6.81 -6.00 -24.97
N ASP A 474 -5.53 -5.84 -24.61
CA ASP A 474 -4.40 -6.38 -25.38
C ASP A 474 -4.43 -7.91 -25.45
N GLU A 475 -4.78 -8.58 -24.35
CA GLU A 475 -4.95 -10.03 -24.29
C GLU A 475 -6.15 -10.49 -25.14
N ALA A 476 -7.29 -9.79 -25.07
CA ALA A 476 -8.47 -10.07 -25.86
C ALA A 476 -8.22 -9.84 -27.36
N ILE A 477 -7.48 -8.79 -27.74
CA ILE A 477 -7.07 -8.54 -29.14
C ILE A 477 -6.20 -9.69 -29.64
N LYS A 478 -5.16 -10.09 -28.89
CA LYS A 478 -4.28 -11.21 -29.26
C LYS A 478 -5.04 -12.53 -29.34
N GLY A 479 -5.94 -12.78 -28.40
CA GLY A 479 -6.79 -13.97 -28.37
C GLY A 479 -7.76 -14.01 -29.54
N ASN A 480 -8.42 -12.89 -29.85
CA ASN A 480 -9.32 -12.76 -30.98
C ASN A 480 -8.60 -12.95 -32.31
N ALA A 481 -7.43 -12.32 -32.51
CA ALA A 481 -6.63 -12.49 -33.73
C ALA A 481 -6.23 -13.95 -33.97
N LYS A 482 -5.81 -14.68 -32.91
CA LYS A 482 -5.51 -16.11 -33.00
C LYS A 482 -6.75 -16.95 -33.33
N ALA A 483 -7.89 -16.65 -32.72
CA ALA A 483 -9.14 -17.37 -32.96
C ALA A 483 -9.66 -17.15 -34.39
N VAL A 484 -9.58 -15.91 -34.91
CA VAL A 484 -9.96 -15.55 -36.28
C VAL A 484 -9.04 -16.24 -37.29
N GLU A 485 -7.74 -16.30 -37.03
CA GLU A 485 -6.80 -16.99 -37.92
C GLU A 485 -7.04 -18.51 -37.94
N GLU A 486 -7.38 -19.12 -36.79
CA GLU A 486 -7.75 -20.54 -36.73
C GLU A 486 -9.08 -20.81 -37.46
N GLU A 487 -10.07 -19.94 -37.28
CA GLU A 487 -11.34 -20.01 -38.03
C GLU A 487 -11.10 -19.89 -39.54
N ARG A 488 -10.20 -18.99 -39.97
CA ARG A 488 -9.80 -18.82 -41.37
C ARG A 488 -9.21 -20.12 -41.94
N LYS A 489 -8.24 -20.74 -41.24
CA LYS A 489 -7.63 -22.01 -41.64
C LYS A 489 -8.65 -23.16 -41.70
N ILE A 490 -9.56 -23.24 -40.73
CA ILE A 490 -10.62 -24.25 -40.72
C ILE A 490 -11.57 -24.03 -41.91
N ASN A 491 -11.93 -22.79 -42.21
CA ASN A 491 -12.77 -22.48 -43.37
C ASN A 491 -12.07 -22.81 -44.70
N GLU A 492 -10.77 -22.57 -44.82
CA GLU A 492 -9.98 -23.00 -45.99
C GLU A 492 -9.95 -24.53 -46.13
N ALA A 493 -9.73 -25.26 -45.03
CA ALA A 493 -9.78 -26.72 -45.00
C ALA A 493 -11.17 -27.24 -45.39
N PHE A 494 -12.24 -26.56 -44.99
CA PHE A 494 -13.61 -26.87 -45.40
C PHE A 494 -13.83 -26.72 -46.91
N VAL A 495 -13.27 -25.67 -47.53
CA VAL A 495 -13.35 -25.47 -48.98
C VAL A 495 -12.63 -26.59 -49.71
N LEU A 496 -11.42 -26.95 -49.28
CA LEU A 496 -10.65 -28.06 -49.87
C LEU A 496 -11.35 -29.40 -49.70
N LEU A 497 -11.94 -29.65 -48.52
CA LEU A 497 -12.72 -30.86 -48.25
C LEU A 497 -13.93 -30.96 -49.17
N LYS A 498 -14.66 -29.85 -49.37
CA LYS A 498 -15.81 -29.81 -50.27
C LYS A 498 -15.41 -30.11 -51.72
N GLN A 499 -14.29 -29.55 -52.18
CA GLN A 499 -13.74 -29.87 -53.51
C GLN A 499 -13.35 -31.35 -53.62
N GLY A 500 -12.71 -31.91 -52.59
CA GLY A 500 -12.36 -33.33 -52.54
C GLY A 500 -13.57 -34.27 -52.49
N TRP A 501 -14.67 -33.82 -51.86
CA TRP A 501 -15.95 -34.51 -51.84
C TRP A 501 -16.63 -34.52 -53.21
N ASP A 502 -16.71 -33.36 -53.86
CA ASP A 502 -17.31 -33.23 -55.19
C ASP A 502 -16.55 -34.10 -56.21
N ALA A 503 -15.21 -34.14 -56.14
CA ALA A 503 -14.38 -35.03 -56.96
C ALA A 503 -14.60 -36.53 -56.63
N ALA A 504 -14.72 -36.90 -55.35
CA ALA A 504 -14.97 -38.29 -54.96
C ALA A 504 -16.35 -38.82 -55.40
N LEU A 505 -17.33 -37.91 -55.61
CA LEU A 505 -18.68 -38.21 -56.07
C LEU A 505 -18.88 -38.07 -57.59
N GLU A 506 -17.88 -37.59 -58.32
CA GLU A 506 -17.93 -37.43 -59.78
C GLU A 506 -18.39 -38.74 -60.45
N GLU A 507 -19.41 -38.70 -61.32
CA GLU A 507 -20.06 -39.87 -61.96
C GLU A 507 -20.95 -40.75 -61.04
N VAL A 508 -20.78 -40.71 -59.72
CA VAL A 508 -21.47 -41.59 -58.76
C VAL A 508 -22.79 -40.99 -58.25
N SER A 509 -22.80 -39.72 -57.85
CA SER A 509 -24.04 -38.99 -57.56
C SER A 509 -23.83 -37.48 -57.63
N ALA A 510 -24.81 -36.77 -58.20
CA ALA A 510 -24.80 -35.31 -58.22
C ALA A 510 -25.53 -34.77 -56.98
N GLY A 511 -24.87 -33.92 -56.20
CA GLY A 511 -25.50 -33.15 -55.12
C GLY A 511 -25.78 -33.92 -53.82
N LEU A 512 -25.13 -35.06 -53.58
CA LEU A 512 -25.27 -35.77 -52.32
C LEU A 512 -24.59 -34.99 -51.17
N PRO A 513 -25.32 -34.68 -50.07
CA PRO A 513 -24.72 -34.01 -48.93
C PRO A 513 -23.74 -34.95 -48.20
N ILE A 514 -22.66 -34.38 -47.66
CA ILE A 514 -21.60 -35.13 -46.94
C ILE A 514 -22.18 -35.90 -45.73
N SER A 515 -23.25 -35.39 -45.12
CA SER A 515 -23.96 -36.06 -44.02
C SER A 515 -24.68 -37.36 -44.42
N ALA A 516 -25.01 -37.54 -45.69
CA ALA A 516 -25.67 -38.72 -46.21
C ALA A 516 -24.69 -39.81 -46.72
N ALA A 517 -23.37 -39.58 -46.58
CA ALA A 517 -22.32 -40.47 -47.06
C ALA A 517 -22.50 -41.93 -46.62
N THR A 518 -22.74 -42.16 -45.32
CA THR A 518 -22.85 -43.51 -44.74
C THR A 518 -24.05 -44.25 -45.29
N VAL A 519 -25.21 -43.59 -45.31
CA VAL A 519 -26.46 -44.17 -45.85
C VAL A 519 -26.33 -44.46 -47.34
N PHE A 520 -25.70 -43.57 -48.10
CA PHE A 520 -25.45 -43.75 -49.53
C PHE A 520 -24.53 -44.95 -49.81
N LEU A 521 -23.42 -45.07 -49.07
CA LEU A 521 -22.49 -46.19 -49.22
C LEU A 521 -23.14 -47.53 -48.85
N ASP A 522 -23.92 -47.57 -47.77
CA ASP A 522 -24.64 -48.77 -47.36
C ASP A 522 -25.63 -49.22 -48.44
N ARG A 523 -26.34 -48.27 -49.05
CA ARG A 523 -27.30 -48.53 -50.14
C ARG A 523 -26.60 -48.94 -51.45
N CYS A 524 -25.43 -48.37 -51.77
CA CYS A 524 -24.61 -48.82 -52.91
C CYS A 524 -24.10 -50.26 -52.69
N SER A 525 -23.68 -50.61 -51.47
CA SER A 525 -23.24 -51.97 -51.15
C SER A 525 -24.40 -52.99 -51.24
N ALA A 526 -25.59 -52.59 -50.79
CA ALA A 526 -26.80 -53.40 -50.88
C ALA A 526 -27.23 -53.61 -52.34
N LEU A 527 -27.13 -52.57 -53.18
CA LEU A 527 -27.38 -52.65 -54.62
C LEU A 527 -26.39 -53.59 -55.30
N ALA A 528 -25.09 -53.45 -55.03
CA ALA A 528 -24.05 -54.31 -55.60
C ALA A 528 -24.31 -55.79 -55.27
N LYS A 529 -24.65 -56.11 -54.01
CA LYS A 529 -25.01 -57.47 -53.59
C LYS A 529 -26.24 -58.01 -54.34
N LYS A 530 -27.27 -57.18 -54.56
CA LYS A 530 -28.47 -57.59 -55.32
C LYS A 530 -28.20 -57.76 -56.81
N LEU A 531 -27.30 -56.98 -57.40
CA LEU A 531 -26.85 -57.19 -58.78
C LEU A 531 -26.06 -58.50 -58.91
N ASP A 532 -25.18 -58.82 -57.95
CA ASP A 532 -24.44 -60.09 -57.93
C ASP A 532 -25.38 -61.30 -57.79
N ASP A 533 -26.39 -61.20 -56.92
CA ASP A 533 -27.40 -62.25 -56.74
C ASP A 533 -28.24 -62.43 -58.03
N ALA A 534 -28.60 -61.32 -58.71
CA ALA A 534 -29.31 -61.37 -59.98
C ALA A 534 -28.46 -61.96 -61.12
N GLU A 535 -27.15 -61.67 -61.17
CA GLU A 535 -26.21 -62.28 -62.13
C GLU A 535 -26.06 -63.79 -61.89
N LYS A 536 -25.97 -64.23 -60.62
CA LYS A 536 -25.94 -65.65 -60.25
C LYS A 536 -27.24 -66.37 -60.67
N ASP A 537 -28.39 -65.77 -60.39
CA ASP A 537 -29.69 -66.34 -60.77
C ASP A 537 -29.85 -66.40 -62.29
N LYS A 538 -29.39 -65.38 -63.03
CA LYS A 538 -29.35 -65.37 -64.50
C LYS A 538 -28.47 -66.49 -65.05
N GLY A 539 -27.25 -66.63 -64.55
CA GLY A 539 -26.34 -67.72 -64.94
C GLY A 539 -26.92 -69.11 -64.64
N ARG A 540 -27.63 -69.27 -63.52
CA ARG A 540 -28.32 -70.50 -63.15
C ARG A 540 -29.49 -70.82 -64.08
N ILE A 541 -30.27 -69.81 -64.50
CA ILE A 541 -31.36 -69.97 -65.47
C ILE A 541 -30.82 -70.36 -66.85
N GLU A 542 -29.72 -69.75 -67.29
CA GLU A 542 -29.07 -70.07 -68.57
C GLU A 542 -28.51 -71.50 -68.57
N ALA A 543 -27.89 -71.94 -67.47
CA ALA A 543 -27.44 -73.32 -67.30
C ALA A 543 -28.62 -74.31 -67.34
N MET A 544 -29.67 -74.08 -66.54
CA MET A 544 -30.86 -74.94 -66.53
C MET A 544 -31.55 -75.02 -67.91
N ARG A 545 -31.64 -73.91 -68.65
CA ARG A 545 -32.20 -73.91 -70.01
C ARG A 545 -31.32 -74.68 -70.99
N ARG A 546 -30.00 -74.58 -70.86
CA ARG A 546 -29.05 -75.33 -71.69
C ARG A 546 -29.17 -76.82 -71.43
N ASP A 547 -29.22 -77.25 -70.17
CA ASP A 547 -29.36 -78.66 -69.79
C ASP A 547 -30.67 -79.26 -70.32
N ILE A 548 -31.78 -78.51 -70.25
CA ILE A 548 -33.08 -78.92 -70.83
C ILE A 548 -32.98 -79.07 -72.36
N GLN A 549 -32.42 -78.08 -73.07
CA GLN A 549 -32.29 -78.12 -74.53
C GLN A 549 -31.33 -79.19 -75.03
N GLU A 550 -30.24 -79.44 -74.31
CA GLU A 550 -29.26 -80.47 -74.65
C GLU A 550 -29.87 -81.87 -74.47
N PHE A 551 -30.64 -82.08 -73.41
CA PHE A 551 -31.38 -83.31 -73.20
C PHE A 551 -32.49 -83.51 -74.26
N GLU A 552 -33.28 -82.49 -74.58
CA GLU A 552 -34.28 -82.56 -75.66
C GLU A 552 -33.65 -82.94 -77.01
N LYS A 553 -32.48 -82.37 -77.34
CA LYS A 553 -31.72 -82.75 -78.54
C LYS A 553 -31.20 -84.19 -78.50
N LYS A 554 -30.69 -84.66 -77.35
CA LYS A 554 -30.22 -86.04 -77.18
C LYS A 554 -31.37 -87.04 -77.34
N VAL A 555 -32.54 -86.75 -76.74
CA VAL A 555 -33.73 -87.59 -76.87
C VAL A 555 -34.27 -87.59 -78.30
N ALA A 556 -34.38 -86.43 -78.94
CA ALA A 556 -34.83 -86.34 -80.33
C ALA A 556 -33.87 -87.03 -81.32
N GLY A 557 -32.55 -86.96 -81.06
CA GLY A 557 -31.54 -87.69 -81.83
C GLY A 557 -31.57 -89.21 -81.60
N PHE A 558 -32.01 -89.65 -80.42
CA PHE A 558 -32.17 -91.07 -80.09
C PHE A 558 -33.45 -91.66 -80.72
N THR A 559 -34.59 -90.97 -80.60
CA THR A 559 -35.85 -91.41 -81.22
C THR A 559 -35.74 -91.42 -82.74
N GLY A 560 -35.19 -90.37 -83.35
CA GLY A 560 -35.02 -90.30 -84.81
C GLY A 560 -34.09 -91.35 -85.43
N ARG A 561 -33.33 -92.12 -84.64
CA ARG A 561 -32.41 -93.17 -85.14
C ARG A 561 -32.87 -94.60 -84.89
N TYR A 562 -33.67 -94.84 -83.86
CA TYR A 562 -33.94 -96.20 -83.39
C TYR A 562 -35.42 -96.55 -83.22
N THR A 563 -36.34 -95.61 -83.43
CA THR A 563 -37.78 -95.93 -83.49
C THR A 563 -38.27 -95.85 -84.95
N PRO A 564 -38.79 -96.95 -85.53
CA PRO A 564 -39.61 -96.87 -86.74
C PRO A 564 -40.98 -96.23 -86.40
N ASP A 565 -41.54 -95.45 -87.34
CA ASP A 565 -42.83 -94.74 -87.18
C ASP A 565 -43.99 -95.65 -86.73
#